data_AF-A0A519ICK4-F1
#
_entry.id   AF-A0A519ICK4-F1
#
_cell.length_a   1.000
_cell.length_b   1.000
_cell.length_c   1.000
_cell.angle_alpha   90.00
_cell.angle_beta   90.00
_cell.angle_gamma   90.00
#
_symmetry.space_group_name_H-M   'P 1'
#
loop_
_entity.id
_entity.type
_entity.pdbx_description
1 polymer ?
#
loop_
_entity_poly.entity_id
_entity_poly.type
_entity_poly.pdbx_seq_one_letter_code
_entity_poly.pdbx_strand_id
1 'polypeptide(L)'
;LFRSGANWVALTEAGMDGRFHASRLRAGPEAGSYRIGLPQAGEVFTGGHLLANVEGPMTTPWRVLAIGPLKTVMESTLGTDLAAPAVPFDKARLKPGHASWSWALLKDEATVFDEQKRFIDYAADMSWNYTLVDAEWDRQIGDAKMKELADYGKTKNVGLLAWYNSGGDWNDAPQTPKGTLLTRASRAREFARMRAAGVAGLKVDFFGGDGASMQAYYIDLLKESAAAGFLMNFHGATLPRGWSRTYPNLMTVEAVRGLEFTTFGQADEDAVPRHVAMLPFTRNLFDPMDFTPMVFGDIPKIKRTTRNGFELAQSVLFLSGIQHYAETPEGMATVPAYVKELLRELPRHWDEVRFLDGEPGKFVVIARRAGKQWFVAGLNADDTPRDVSLDLAWLGQRPGQLITDGTGERDFTERQLAAPAAALTLAPRGGFVARFR
;
A
#
# COMPACT_ATOMS: atom_id res chain seq x y z
N LEU A 1 7.08 11.75 12.75
CA LEU A 1 7.29 13.05 12.09
C LEU A 1 7.11 14.13 13.14
N PHE A 2 8.04 15.07 13.23
CA PHE A 2 8.00 16.18 14.19
C PHE A 2 8.15 17.50 13.44
N ARG A 3 7.45 18.54 13.90
CA ARG A 3 7.67 19.92 13.45
C ARG A 3 8.61 20.63 14.41
N SER A 4 9.65 21.27 13.89
CA SER A 4 10.61 22.06 14.66
C SER A 4 10.84 23.40 13.94
N GLY A 5 10.14 24.44 14.41
CA GLY A 5 10.12 25.74 13.74
C GLY A 5 9.58 25.67 12.31
N ALA A 6 10.40 26.11 11.35
CA ALA A 6 10.12 26.03 9.91
C ALA A 6 10.44 24.65 9.29
N ASN A 7 11.09 23.76 10.05
CA ASN A 7 11.55 22.47 9.57
C ASN A 7 10.66 21.32 10.09
N TRP A 8 10.82 20.19 9.45
CA TRP A 8 10.24 18.90 9.79
C TRP A 8 11.34 17.87 9.96
N VAL A 9 11.11 16.92 10.86
CA VAL A 9 12.02 15.81 11.17
C VAL A 9 11.23 14.51 11.02
N ALA A 10 11.52 13.74 9.98
CA ALA A 10 11.01 12.37 9.84
C ALA A 10 12.07 11.38 10.33
N LEU A 11 11.66 10.46 11.21
CA LEU A 11 12.53 9.43 11.77
C LEU A 11 12.05 8.08 11.27
N THR A 12 12.98 7.26 10.80
CA THR A 12 12.75 5.86 10.48
C THR A 12 14.03 5.05 10.72
N GLU A 13 14.00 3.77 10.37
CA GLU A 13 15.16 2.93 10.26
C GLU A 13 15.26 2.33 8.84
N ALA A 14 16.45 1.90 8.45
CA ALA A 14 16.68 1.30 7.13
C ALA A 14 17.77 0.23 7.19
N GLY A 15 17.79 -0.66 6.20
CA GLY A 15 18.83 -1.70 6.09
C GLY A 15 18.63 -2.85 7.08
N MET A 16 17.38 -3.18 7.43
CA MET A 16 17.07 -4.35 8.24
C MET A 16 17.24 -5.63 7.41
N ASP A 17 18.10 -6.53 7.86
CA ASP A 17 18.46 -7.76 7.13
C ASP A 17 18.11 -9.05 7.89
N GLY A 18 17.32 -8.92 8.97
CA GLY A 18 16.86 -10.03 9.80
C GLY A 18 17.78 -10.39 10.96
N ARG A 19 18.97 -9.78 11.07
CA ARG A 19 19.90 -10.03 12.19
C ARG A 19 19.63 -9.18 13.42
N PHE A 20 18.75 -8.18 13.29
CA PHE A 20 18.43 -7.22 14.34
C PHE A 20 16.91 -7.11 14.52
N HIS A 21 16.47 -6.74 15.72
CA HIS A 21 15.06 -6.48 16.02
C HIS A 21 14.64 -5.10 15.51
N ALA A 22 13.37 -4.94 15.18
CA ALA A 22 12.82 -3.64 14.82
C ALA A 22 12.75 -2.72 16.04
N SER A 23 12.80 -1.42 15.78
CA SER A 23 12.77 -0.39 16.81
C SER A 23 11.51 0.45 16.74
N ARG A 24 11.13 1.03 17.88
CA ARG A 24 10.08 2.06 17.97
C ARG A 24 10.55 3.23 18.81
N LEU A 25 9.88 4.38 18.71
CA LEU A 25 10.12 5.48 19.64
C LEU A 25 9.32 5.26 20.93
N ARG A 26 9.98 5.49 22.07
CA ARG A 26 9.32 5.63 23.37
C ARG A 26 9.60 7.02 23.92
N ALA A 27 8.64 7.60 24.62
CA ALA A 27 8.85 8.84 25.36
C ALA A 27 10.03 8.67 26.33
N GLY A 28 10.90 9.68 26.36
CA GLY A 28 11.98 9.84 27.32
C GLY A 28 11.48 10.43 28.65
N PRO A 29 12.39 10.64 29.62
CA PRO A 29 12.04 11.22 30.92
C PRO A 29 11.66 12.70 30.83
N GLU A 30 12.13 13.40 29.79
CA GLU A 30 11.87 14.83 29.58
C GLU A 30 10.89 15.03 28.42
N ALA A 31 10.08 16.09 28.49
CA ALA A 31 9.17 16.46 27.41
C ALA A 31 9.95 16.72 26.11
N GLY A 32 9.52 16.12 25.00
CA GLY A 32 10.21 16.21 23.72
C GLY A 32 11.46 15.32 23.60
N SER A 33 11.85 14.59 24.65
CA SER A 33 12.89 13.55 24.57
C SER A 33 12.28 12.21 24.14
N TYR A 34 12.99 11.49 23.27
CA TYR A 34 12.61 10.16 22.81
C TYR A 34 13.79 9.21 22.90
N ARG A 35 13.51 7.94 23.21
CA ARG A 35 14.49 6.85 23.23
C ARG A 35 14.07 5.72 22.29
N ILE A 36 15.05 4.95 21.84
CA ILE A 36 14.80 3.71 21.11
C ILE A 36 14.15 2.71 22.08
N GLY A 37 12.94 2.31 21.76
CA GLY A 37 12.19 1.26 22.43
C GLY A 37 12.42 -0.09 21.77
N LEU A 38 12.57 -1.10 22.62
CA LEU A 38 12.68 -2.51 22.23
C LEU A 38 11.29 -3.13 22.01
N PRO A 39 11.19 -4.20 21.20
CA PRO A 39 10.00 -5.03 21.07
C PRO A 39 9.55 -5.59 22.44
N GLN A 40 8.26 -5.91 22.56
CA GLN A 40 7.66 -6.58 23.71
C GLN A 40 7.93 -8.08 23.67
N ALA A 41 7.89 -8.75 24.82
CA ALA A 41 8.31 -10.14 24.94
C ALA A 41 7.60 -11.13 23.99
N GLY A 42 6.30 -10.91 23.71
CA GLY A 42 5.52 -11.76 22.81
C GLY A 42 5.78 -11.51 21.33
N GLU A 43 6.59 -10.51 20.97
CA GLU A 43 6.78 -10.10 19.57
C GLU A 43 7.79 -10.98 18.82
N VAL A 44 7.75 -12.31 19.02
CA VAL A 44 8.77 -13.25 18.53
C VAL A 44 8.15 -14.38 17.71
N PHE A 45 8.94 -14.92 16.78
CA PHE A 45 8.67 -16.26 16.25
C PHE A 45 8.79 -17.28 17.38
N THR A 46 7.90 -18.28 17.43
CA THR A 46 7.85 -19.29 18.51
C THR A 46 9.22 -19.92 18.76
N GLY A 47 9.71 -19.82 20.00
CA GLY A 47 11.04 -20.32 20.40
C GLY A 47 12.23 -19.49 19.92
N GLY A 48 12.01 -18.35 19.27
CA GLY A 48 13.05 -17.47 18.75
C GLY A 48 13.49 -16.37 19.70
N HIS A 49 14.56 -15.66 19.33
CA HIS A 49 15.12 -14.57 20.12
C HIS A 49 14.33 -13.26 19.95
N LEU A 50 14.09 -12.58 21.07
CA LEU A 50 13.47 -11.24 21.10
C LEU A 50 14.41 -10.16 20.57
N LEU A 51 15.66 -10.17 21.04
CA LEU A 51 16.67 -9.18 20.67
C LEU A 51 17.72 -9.81 19.76
N ALA A 52 18.50 -8.95 19.12
CA ALA A 52 19.62 -9.40 18.29
C ALA A 52 20.59 -10.21 19.15
N ASN A 53 20.99 -11.38 18.66
CA ASN A 53 21.96 -12.23 19.32
C ASN A 53 23.00 -12.64 18.27
N VAL A 54 24.20 -12.06 18.36
CA VAL A 54 25.27 -12.30 17.39
C VAL A 54 26.56 -12.63 18.13
N GLU A 55 27.30 -13.61 17.63
CA GLU A 55 28.68 -13.87 18.04
C GLU A 55 29.63 -12.95 17.25
N GLY A 56 30.44 -12.16 17.95
CA GLY A 56 31.38 -11.22 17.33
C GLY A 56 30.78 -9.82 17.06
N PRO A 57 31.25 -9.10 16.02
CA PRO A 57 30.85 -7.71 15.80
C PRO A 57 29.38 -7.61 15.34
N MET A 58 28.64 -6.69 15.99
CA MET A 58 27.25 -6.40 15.66
C MET A 58 27.15 -5.09 14.88
N THR A 59 26.41 -5.09 13.77
CA THR A 59 26.00 -3.87 13.06
C THR A 59 24.52 -3.66 13.28
N THR A 60 24.13 -2.47 13.73
CA THR A 60 22.71 -2.10 13.85
C THR A 60 22.18 -1.62 12.51
N PRO A 61 20.86 -1.70 12.27
CA PRO A 61 20.24 -0.98 11.16
C PRO A 61 20.50 0.52 11.27
N TRP A 62 20.40 1.23 10.15
CA TRP A 62 20.52 2.68 10.13
C TRP A 62 19.41 3.32 10.95
N ARG A 63 19.73 4.43 11.63
CA ARG A 63 18.77 5.35 12.22
C ARG A 63 18.71 6.58 11.33
N VAL A 64 17.58 6.78 10.68
CA VAL A 64 17.45 7.74 9.59
C VAL A 64 16.68 8.95 10.09
N LEU A 65 17.26 10.13 9.90
CA LEU A 65 16.61 11.42 10.14
C LEU A 65 16.60 12.21 8.85
N ALA A 66 15.43 12.40 8.24
CA ALA A 66 15.24 13.38 7.17
C ALA A 66 14.82 14.72 7.80
N ILE A 67 15.61 15.77 7.58
CA ILE A 67 15.46 17.08 8.23
C ILE A 67 15.47 18.18 7.19
N GLY A 68 14.49 19.09 7.28
CA GLY A 68 14.45 20.30 6.47
C GLY A 68 13.04 20.86 6.34
N PRO A 69 12.81 21.85 5.46
CA PRO A 69 11.47 22.24 5.06
C PRO A 69 10.65 21.02 4.59
N LEU A 70 9.32 21.10 4.68
CA LEU A 70 8.46 19.94 4.39
C LEU A 70 8.73 19.32 3.02
N LYS A 71 8.97 20.16 2.00
CA LYS A 71 9.34 19.73 0.65
C LYS A 71 10.60 18.84 0.62
N THR A 72 11.64 19.23 1.35
CA THR A 72 12.88 18.45 1.47
C THR A 72 12.64 17.08 2.08
N VAL A 73 11.76 17.00 3.10
CA VAL A 73 11.40 15.72 3.73
C VAL A 73 10.58 14.85 2.79
N MET A 74 9.58 15.44 2.11
CA MET A 74 8.66 14.75 1.20
C MET A 74 9.31 14.22 -0.09
N GLU A 75 10.42 14.81 -0.50
CA GLU A 75 11.18 14.38 -1.69
C GLU A 75 12.46 13.62 -1.32
N SER A 76 12.62 13.27 -0.04
CA SER A 76 13.79 12.53 0.44
C SER A 76 13.72 11.06 0.04
N THR A 77 14.88 10.51 -0.38
CA THR A 77 15.06 9.09 -0.69
C THR A 77 15.84 8.34 0.40
N LEU A 78 16.12 8.96 1.54
CA LEU A 78 17.00 8.39 2.57
C LEU A 78 16.57 7.00 3.07
N GLY A 79 15.25 6.74 3.14
CA GLY A 79 14.73 5.43 3.55
C GLY A 79 15.08 4.31 2.58
N THR A 80 15.24 4.61 1.28
CA THR A 80 15.71 3.65 0.29
C THR A 80 17.22 3.74 0.10
N ASP A 81 17.84 4.92 0.05
CA ASP A 81 19.29 5.11 -0.17
C ASP A 81 20.20 4.36 0.81
N LEU A 82 19.73 4.19 2.05
CA LEU A 82 20.46 3.49 3.12
C LEU A 82 20.13 1.99 3.21
N ALA A 83 19.17 1.49 2.43
CA ALA A 83 18.90 0.06 2.33
C ALA A 83 19.97 -0.65 1.47
N ALA A 84 20.10 -1.97 1.62
CA ALA A 84 21.05 -2.74 0.83
C ALA A 84 20.63 -2.80 -0.65
N PRO A 85 21.59 -2.96 -1.59
CA PRO A 85 21.28 -3.16 -3.01
C PRO A 85 20.30 -4.31 -3.25
N ALA A 86 19.55 -4.22 -4.36
CA ALA A 86 18.60 -5.24 -4.76
C ALA A 86 19.27 -6.62 -4.92
N VAL A 87 18.65 -7.65 -4.36
CA VAL A 87 19.00 -9.04 -4.65
C VAL A 87 18.56 -9.41 -6.08
N PRO A 88 19.17 -10.45 -6.69
CA PRO A 88 18.72 -10.93 -8.00
C PRO A 88 17.24 -11.37 -7.96
N PHE A 89 16.47 -10.89 -8.94
CA PHE A 89 15.10 -11.31 -9.17
C PHE A 89 14.82 -11.35 -10.68
N ASP A 90 13.95 -12.26 -11.09
CA ASP A 90 13.57 -12.40 -12.50
C ASP A 90 12.82 -11.14 -12.96
N LYS A 91 13.46 -10.36 -13.83
CA LYS A 91 12.88 -9.13 -14.39
C LYS A 91 11.58 -9.38 -15.16
N ALA A 92 11.38 -10.56 -15.73
CA ALA A 92 10.14 -10.90 -16.42
C ALA A 92 8.97 -11.13 -15.45
N ARG A 93 9.27 -11.36 -14.17
CA ARG A 93 8.29 -11.53 -13.09
C ARG A 93 8.12 -10.27 -12.24
N LEU A 94 9.04 -9.32 -12.30
CA LEU A 94 8.94 -8.03 -11.62
C LEU A 94 7.86 -7.18 -12.29
N LYS A 95 6.63 -7.34 -11.82
CA LYS A 95 5.46 -6.69 -12.39
C LYS A 95 4.66 -5.99 -11.28
N PRO A 96 4.98 -4.74 -10.98
CA PRO A 96 4.05 -3.85 -10.28
C PRO A 96 2.72 -3.75 -11.03
N GLY A 97 1.63 -3.45 -10.33
CA GLY A 97 0.32 -3.45 -10.95
C GLY A 97 -0.82 -2.99 -10.06
N HIS A 98 -2.03 -3.07 -10.62
CA HIS A 98 -3.27 -2.83 -9.89
C HIS A 98 -4.01 -4.15 -9.70
N ALA A 99 -4.75 -4.26 -8.59
CA ALA A 99 -5.45 -5.48 -8.22
C ALA A 99 -6.90 -5.20 -7.84
N SER A 100 -7.82 -6.01 -8.37
CA SER A 100 -9.19 -6.10 -7.84
C SER A 100 -9.20 -6.98 -6.59
N TRP A 101 -10.01 -6.66 -5.58
CA TRP A 101 -10.05 -7.44 -4.34
C TRP A 101 -11.46 -7.51 -3.76
N SER A 102 -12.04 -8.73 -3.70
CA SER A 102 -13.43 -8.92 -3.28
C SER A 102 -13.65 -8.74 -1.78
N TRP A 103 -12.71 -9.23 -0.96
CA TRP A 103 -12.85 -9.28 0.48
C TRP A 103 -13.02 -7.90 1.13
N ALA A 104 -12.39 -6.86 0.55
CA ALA A 104 -12.39 -5.51 1.11
C ALA A 104 -13.80 -5.04 1.50
N LEU A 105 -14.80 -5.23 0.62
CA LEU A 105 -16.19 -4.87 0.88
C LEU A 105 -17.12 -6.08 1.08
N LEU A 106 -16.82 -7.22 0.46
CA LEU A 106 -17.72 -8.37 0.42
C LEU A 106 -17.39 -9.46 1.46
N LYS A 107 -16.25 -9.34 2.15
CA LYS A 107 -15.82 -10.22 3.25
C LYS A 107 -15.67 -11.69 2.87
N ASP A 108 -15.61 -12.56 3.89
CA ASP A 108 -15.22 -13.97 3.77
C ASP A 108 -16.19 -14.77 2.89
N GLU A 109 -17.47 -14.39 2.85
CA GLU A 109 -18.50 -15.04 2.04
C GLU A 109 -18.25 -14.86 0.53
N ALA A 110 -17.43 -13.90 0.14
CA ALA A 110 -17.05 -13.65 -1.25
C ALA A 110 -15.82 -14.43 -1.70
N THR A 111 -15.13 -15.18 -0.82
CA THR A 111 -14.01 -16.06 -1.21
C THR A 111 -14.53 -17.37 -1.83
N VAL A 112 -15.36 -17.25 -2.86
CA VAL A 112 -15.97 -18.37 -3.59
C VAL A 112 -15.68 -18.27 -5.09
N PHE A 113 -15.57 -19.42 -5.75
CA PHE A 113 -15.06 -19.53 -7.12
C PHE A 113 -15.72 -18.57 -8.13
N ASP A 114 -17.05 -18.50 -8.16
CA ASP A 114 -17.77 -17.68 -9.14
C ASP A 114 -17.54 -16.17 -8.92
N GLU A 115 -17.43 -15.74 -7.66
CA GLU A 115 -17.15 -14.34 -7.34
C GLU A 115 -15.71 -13.99 -7.72
N GLN A 116 -14.74 -14.88 -7.48
CA GLN A 116 -13.37 -14.67 -7.91
C GLN A 116 -13.24 -14.58 -9.44
N LYS A 117 -13.99 -15.42 -10.17
CA LYS A 117 -14.05 -15.35 -11.63
C LYS A 117 -14.60 -14.01 -12.12
N ARG A 118 -15.63 -13.49 -11.44
CA ARG A 118 -16.20 -12.18 -11.72
C ARG A 118 -15.22 -11.03 -11.44
N PHE A 119 -14.47 -11.10 -10.35
CA PHE A 119 -13.42 -10.13 -10.05
C PHE A 119 -12.25 -10.19 -11.04
N ILE A 120 -11.94 -11.36 -11.60
CA ILE A 120 -10.99 -11.49 -12.71
C ILE A 120 -11.49 -10.76 -13.96
N ASP A 121 -12.76 -10.94 -14.34
CA ASP A 121 -13.34 -10.23 -15.49
C ASP A 121 -13.39 -8.72 -15.26
N TYR A 122 -13.67 -8.30 -14.02
CA TYR A 122 -13.61 -6.90 -13.62
C TYR A 122 -12.20 -6.31 -13.73
N ALA A 123 -11.18 -7.01 -13.21
CA ALA A 123 -9.78 -6.60 -13.37
C ALA A 123 -9.40 -6.48 -14.85
N ALA A 124 -9.85 -7.42 -15.69
CA ALA A 124 -9.61 -7.38 -17.12
C ALA A 124 -10.24 -6.15 -17.79
N ASP A 125 -11.51 -5.83 -17.48
CA ASP A 125 -12.18 -4.62 -17.98
C ASP A 125 -11.47 -3.33 -17.52
N MET A 126 -10.95 -3.31 -16.31
CA MET A 126 -10.17 -2.19 -15.77
C MET A 126 -8.70 -2.17 -16.22
N SER A 127 -8.28 -3.10 -17.09
CA SER A 127 -6.87 -3.23 -17.50
C SER A 127 -5.92 -3.32 -16.30
N TRP A 128 -6.40 -3.94 -15.23
CA TRP A 128 -5.65 -4.22 -14.01
C TRP A 128 -4.93 -5.55 -14.14
N ASN A 129 -3.85 -5.67 -13.39
CA ASN A 129 -2.89 -6.74 -13.55
C ASN A 129 -3.25 -7.98 -12.75
N TYR A 130 -4.02 -7.82 -11.68
CA TYR A 130 -4.20 -8.85 -10.68
C TYR A 130 -5.62 -8.95 -10.12
N THR A 131 -5.93 -10.13 -9.60
CA THR A 131 -7.05 -10.35 -8.67
C THR A 131 -6.51 -11.10 -7.45
N LEU A 132 -6.82 -10.59 -6.25
CA LEU A 132 -6.48 -11.24 -4.99
C LEU A 132 -7.63 -12.12 -4.52
N VAL A 133 -7.33 -13.41 -4.34
CA VAL A 133 -8.20 -14.36 -3.62
C VAL A 133 -7.76 -14.40 -2.17
N ASP A 134 -8.63 -13.93 -1.27
CA ASP A 134 -8.30 -13.73 0.14
C ASP A 134 -8.44 -15.01 0.98
N ALA A 135 -8.47 -14.88 2.30
CA ALA A 135 -8.52 -15.96 3.27
C ALA A 135 -9.62 -17.00 2.99
N GLU A 136 -9.38 -18.21 3.49
CA GLU A 136 -10.23 -19.41 3.39
C GLU A 136 -10.33 -20.04 1.99
N TRP A 137 -9.53 -19.57 1.02
CA TRP A 137 -9.59 -20.10 -0.34
C TRP A 137 -9.30 -21.61 -0.42
N ASP A 138 -8.46 -22.15 0.46
CA ASP A 138 -8.11 -23.58 0.46
C ASP A 138 -9.30 -24.46 0.87
N ARG A 139 -10.20 -23.93 1.70
CA ARG A 139 -11.41 -24.62 2.14
C ARG A 139 -12.61 -24.35 1.24
N GLN A 140 -12.81 -23.09 0.84
CA GLN A 140 -13.99 -22.65 0.09
C GLN A 140 -13.86 -22.89 -1.43
N ILE A 141 -12.64 -22.83 -1.96
CA ILE A 141 -12.37 -22.99 -3.41
C ILE A 141 -11.60 -24.29 -3.66
N GLY A 142 -10.51 -24.51 -2.92
CA GLY A 142 -9.64 -25.67 -3.04
C GLY A 142 -8.70 -25.63 -4.25
N ASP A 143 -7.67 -26.47 -4.21
CA ASP A 143 -6.51 -26.42 -5.12
C ASP A 143 -6.86 -26.52 -6.61
N ALA A 144 -7.74 -27.47 -6.95
CA ALA A 144 -8.12 -27.72 -8.34
C ALA A 144 -8.78 -26.48 -8.96
N LYS A 145 -9.70 -25.85 -8.22
CA LYS A 145 -10.40 -24.66 -8.67
C LYS A 145 -9.53 -23.39 -8.58
N MET A 146 -8.59 -23.32 -7.64
CA MET A 146 -7.59 -22.24 -7.65
C MET A 146 -6.72 -22.26 -8.89
N LYS A 147 -6.29 -23.46 -9.33
CA LYS A 147 -5.60 -23.61 -10.60
C LYS A 147 -6.48 -23.17 -11.77
N GLU A 148 -7.76 -23.55 -11.77
CA GLU A 148 -8.72 -23.13 -12.80
C GLU A 148 -8.89 -21.60 -12.84
N LEU A 149 -8.98 -20.92 -11.68
CA LEU A 149 -9.00 -19.45 -11.61
C LEU A 149 -7.73 -18.82 -12.16
N ALA A 150 -6.56 -19.36 -11.84
CA ALA A 150 -5.29 -18.86 -12.36
C ALA A 150 -5.17 -19.06 -13.88
N ASP A 151 -5.60 -20.22 -14.39
CA ASP A 151 -5.65 -20.49 -15.83
C ASP A 151 -6.64 -19.54 -16.52
N TYR A 152 -7.83 -19.31 -15.94
CA TYR A 152 -8.82 -18.37 -16.46
C TYR A 152 -8.28 -16.93 -16.50
N GLY A 153 -7.70 -16.45 -15.39
CA GLY A 153 -7.07 -15.14 -15.30
C GLY A 153 -5.99 -14.95 -16.37
N LYS A 154 -5.19 -15.99 -16.64
CA LYS A 154 -4.18 -15.94 -17.71
C LYS A 154 -4.79 -15.70 -19.09
N THR A 155 -5.96 -16.25 -19.40
CA THR A 155 -6.66 -15.97 -20.68
C THR A 155 -7.10 -14.51 -20.82
N LYS A 156 -7.21 -13.80 -19.68
CA LYS A 156 -7.59 -12.39 -19.58
C LYS A 156 -6.41 -11.46 -19.30
N ASN A 157 -5.18 -11.98 -19.25
CA ASN A 157 -3.98 -11.25 -18.84
C ASN A 157 -4.07 -10.70 -17.40
N VAL A 158 -4.75 -11.41 -16.51
CA VAL A 158 -4.88 -11.12 -15.07
C VAL A 158 -4.16 -12.20 -14.27
N GLY A 159 -3.20 -11.81 -13.43
CA GLY A 159 -2.52 -12.72 -12.51
C GLY A 159 -3.31 -12.95 -11.24
N LEU A 160 -3.31 -14.19 -10.72
CA LEU A 160 -3.92 -14.49 -9.43
C LEU A 160 -2.92 -14.25 -8.30
N LEU A 161 -3.36 -13.58 -7.24
CA LEU A 161 -2.65 -13.47 -5.96
C LEU A 161 -3.42 -14.32 -4.93
N ALA A 162 -2.71 -15.00 -4.03
CA ALA A 162 -3.31 -15.85 -3.01
C ALA A 162 -2.94 -15.40 -1.60
N TRP A 163 -3.93 -15.32 -0.71
CA TRP A 163 -3.72 -15.01 0.69
C TRP A 163 -3.21 -16.22 1.49
N TYR A 164 -2.38 -15.96 2.50
CA TYR A 164 -1.85 -16.92 3.44
C TYR A 164 -1.75 -16.33 4.84
N ASN A 165 -2.06 -17.15 5.84
CA ASN A 165 -1.74 -16.82 7.22
C ASN A 165 -0.26 -17.14 7.47
N SER A 166 0.52 -16.15 7.88
CA SER A 166 1.91 -16.37 8.30
C SER A 166 1.99 -17.25 9.55
N GLY A 167 0.90 -17.25 10.34
CA GLY A 167 0.78 -17.66 11.72
C GLY A 167 1.18 -19.10 12.01
N GLY A 168 2.07 -19.23 13.00
CA GLY A 168 2.22 -20.41 13.86
C GLY A 168 1.51 -20.17 15.19
N ASP A 169 2.14 -20.55 16.30
CA ASP A 169 1.54 -20.47 17.64
C ASP A 169 1.58 -19.07 18.29
N TRP A 170 1.92 -18.01 17.54
CA TRP A 170 1.99 -16.63 18.06
C TRP A 170 0.68 -15.85 17.94
N ASN A 171 -0.35 -16.41 17.30
CA ASN A 171 -1.69 -15.83 17.25
C ASN A 171 -2.78 -16.90 17.12
N ASP A 172 -4.00 -16.51 17.50
CA ASP A 172 -5.19 -17.36 17.44
C ASP A 172 -6.07 -17.07 16.21
N ALA A 173 -5.55 -16.35 15.21
CA ALA A 173 -6.31 -16.04 14.00
C ALA A 173 -6.73 -17.35 13.31
N PRO A 174 -8.04 -17.58 13.08
CA PRO A 174 -8.55 -18.85 12.56
C PRO A 174 -8.38 -19.00 11.04
N GLN A 175 -8.08 -17.90 10.34
CA GLN A 175 -8.05 -17.84 8.89
C GLN A 175 -6.99 -18.76 8.29
N THR A 176 -7.33 -19.41 7.19
CA THR A 176 -6.54 -20.41 6.46
C THR A 176 -6.23 -19.98 5.02
N PRO A 177 -5.16 -20.51 4.38
CA PRO A 177 -4.23 -21.54 4.88
C PRO A 177 -3.32 -21.05 6.02
N LYS A 178 -3.20 -21.83 7.10
CA LYS A 178 -2.35 -21.55 8.28
C LYS A 178 -1.29 -22.64 8.48
N GLY A 179 -0.11 -22.26 8.97
CA GLY A 179 0.97 -23.19 9.29
C GLY A 179 1.78 -23.73 8.09
N THR A 180 1.48 -23.31 6.86
CA THR A 180 2.15 -23.79 5.65
C THR A 180 3.47 -23.07 5.37
N LEU A 181 3.68 -21.88 5.94
CA LEU A 181 4.84 -21.02 5.66
C LEU A 181 5.91 -20.98 6.78
N LEU A 182 5.77 -21.80 7.83
CA LEU A 182 6.60 -21.70 9.05
C LEU A 182 8.08 -22.05 8.84
N THR A 183 8.36 -23.14 8.13
CA THR A 183 9.72 -23.67 7.97
C THR A 183 10.19 -23.50 6.54
N ARG A 184 11.51 -23.45 6.31
CA ARG A 184 12.08 -23.45 4.96
C ARG A 184 11.54 -24.61 4.11
N ALA A 185 11.44 -25.80 4.69
CA ALA A 185 10.94 -26.98 3.97
C ALA A 185 9.46 -26.84 3.61
N SER A 186 8.62 -26.29 4.50
CA SER A 186 7.20 -26.08 4.21
C SER A 186 7.00 -24.96 3.18
N ARG A 187 7.71 -23.84 3.30
CA ARG A 187 7.71 -22.77 2.29
C ARG A 187 8.13 -23.27 0.92
N ALA A 188 9.21 -24.04 0.81
CA ALA A 188 9.65 -24.58 -0.48
C ALA A 188 8.59 -25.47 -1.15
N ARG A 189 7.93 -26.36 -0.38
CA ARG A 189 6.82 -27.17 -0.90
C ARG A 189 5.65 -26.32 -1.33
N GLU A 190 5.27 -25.34 -0.50
CA GLU A 190 4.13 -24.48 -0.75
C GLU A 190 4.34 -23.60 -1.98
N PHE A 191 5.52 -22.98 -2.10
CA PHE A 191 5.92 -22.21 -3.26
C PHE A 191 5.94 -23.04 -4.54
N ALA A 192 6.42 -24.29 -4.49
CA ALA A 192 6.36 -25.19 -5.64
C ALA A 192 4.91 -25.50 -6.03
N ARG A 193 4.03 -25.77 -5.05
CA ARG A 193 2.60 -26.03 -5.26
C ARG A 193 1.90 -24.84 -5.90
N MET A 194 2.08 -23.65 -5.35
CA MET A 194 1.43 -22.44 -5.88
C MET A 194 1.97 -22.01 -7.25
N ARG A 195 3.25 -22.28 -7.52
CA ARG A 195 3.82 -22.02 -8.83
C ARG A 195 3.24 -22.97 -9.88
N ALA A 196 3.03 -24.24 -9.53
CA ALA A 196 2.35 -25.21 -10.38
C ALA A 196 0.87 -24.85 -10.62
N ALA A 197 0.21 -24.25 -9.63
CA ALA A 197 -1.14 -23.72 -9.77
C ALA A 197 -1.21 -22.45 -10.64
N GLY A 198 -0.09 -21.78 -10.93
CA GLY A 198 -0.05 -20.59 -11.78
C GLY A 198 -0.24 -19.26 -11.04
N VAL A 199 -0.15 -19.25 -9.71
CA VAL A 199 -0.25 -18.03 -8.89
C VAL A 199 0.97 -17.12 -9.10
N ALA A 200 0.74 -15.81 -9.18
CA ALA A 200 1.76 -14.80 -9.47
C ALA A 200 2.41 -14.21 -8.21
N GLY A 201 1.70 -14.21 -7.09
CA GLY A 201 2.18 -13.63 -5.84
C GLY A 201 1.32 -14.01 -4.64
N LEU A 202 1.82 -13.72 -3.45
CA LEU A 202 1.21 -14.07 -2.19
C LEU A 202 0.98 -12.82 -1.33
N LYS A 203 -0.18 -12.75 -0.68
CA LYS A 203 -0.44 -11.85 0.44
C LYS A 203 -0.29 -12.67 1.72
N VAL A 204 0.68 -12.35 2.57
CA VAL A 204 0.96 -13.10 3.80
C VAL A 204 0.65 -12.23 5.01
N ASP A 205 -0.09 -12.76 5.98
CA ASP A 205 -0.75 -11.95 7.02
C ASP A 205 -0.44 -12.41 8.46
N PHE A 206 -0.78 -11.60 9.46
CA PHE A 206 -0.76 -11.92 10.89
C PHE A 206 0.60 -12.32 11.46
N PHE A 207 1.63 -11.52 11.18
CA PHE A 207 2.95 -11.74 11.76
C PHE A 207 2.99 -11.40 13.25
N GLY A 208 3.96 -11.98 13.95
CA GLY A 208 4.07 -11.88 15.40
C GLY A 208 4.87 -10.68 15.91
N GLY A 209 5.13 -9.60 15.15
CA GLY A 209 5.72 -8.36 15.66
C GLY A 209 7.20 -8.08 15.35
N ASP A 210 7.85 -7.28 16.19
CA ASP A 210 9.15 -6.63 15.91
C ASP A 210 10.42 -7.33 16.44
N GLY A 211 10.30 -8.48 17.10
CA GLY A 211 11.44 -9.23 17.64
C GLY A 211 12.40 -9.74 16.56
N ALA A 212 13.67 -9.95 16.93
CA ALA A 212 14.72 -10.33 15.99
C ALA A 212 14.40 -11.61 15.21
N SER A 213 13.81 -12.61 15.85
CA SER A 213 13.39 -13.85 15.19
C SER A 213 12.27 -13.65 14.16
N MET A 214 11.34 -12.71 14.41
CA MET A 214 10.27 -12.40 13.46
C MET A 214 10.82 -11.59 12.27
N GLN A 215 11.75 -10.67 12.51
CA GLN A 215 12.48 -9.97 11.45
C GLN A 215 13.24 -10.96 10.54
N ALA A 216 13.90 -11.96 11.12
CA ALA A 216 14.52 -13.03 10.34
C ALA A 216 13.50 -13.80 9.48
N TYR A 217 12.32 -14.11 10.02
CA TYR A 217 11.25 -14.80 9.30
C TYR A 217 10.74 -14.01 8.08
N TYR A 218 10.53 -12.69 8.22
CA TYR A 218 10.21 -11.83 7.07
C TYR A 218 11.25 -11.92 5.96
N ILE A 219 12.53 -11.83 6.35
CA ILE A 219 13.64 -11.84 5.39
C ILE A 219 13.78 -13.20 4.71
N ASP A 220 13.58 -14.30 5.43
CA ASP A 220 13.57 -15.63 4.85
C ASP A 220 12.44 -15.80 3.84
N LEU A 221 11.21 -15.35 4.18
CA LEU A 221 10.08 -15.33 3.26
C LEU A 221 10.42 -14.54 1.98
N LEU A 222 10.98 -13.35 2.11
CA LEU A 222 11.36 -12.51 0.97
C LEU A 222 12.41 -13.16 0.07
N LYS A 223 13.49 -13.70 0.65
CA LYS A 223 14.56 -14.36 -0.11
C LYS A 223 14.06 -15.60 -0.84
N GLU A 224 13.29 -16.45 -0.15
CA GLU A 224 12.82 -17.72 -0.70
C GLU A 224 11.71 -17.51 -1.74
N SER A 225 10.80 -16.56 -1.51
CA SER A 225 9.78 -16.18 -2.50
C SER A 225 10.38 -15.52 -3.74
N ALA A 226 11.45 -14.72 -3.58
CA ALA A 226 12.19 -14.14 -4.71
C ALA A 226 12.77 -15.25 -5.60
N ALA A 227 13.42 -16.25 -4.99
CA ALA A 227 13.97 -17.40 -5.70
C ALA A 227 12.88 -18.26 -6.38
N ALA A 228 11.69 -18.35 -5.78
CA ALA A 228 10.53 -19.03 -6.36
C ALA A 228 9.79 -18.20 -7.42
N GLY A 229 10.11 -16.89 -7.54
CA GLY A 229 9.53 -15.98 -8.53
C GLY A 229 8.14 -15.46 -8.16
N PHE A 230 7.85 -15.30 -6.87
CA PHE A 230 6.60 -14.71 -6.35
C PHE A 230 6.76 -13.24 -5.98
N LEU A 231 5.73 -12.46 -6.32
CA LEU A 231 5.50 -11.14 -5.76
C LEU A 231 4.90 -11.27 -4.35
N MET A 232 5.29 -10.39 -3.43
CA MET A 232 4.89 -10.46 -2.02
C MET A 232 4.17 -9.19 -1.58
N ASN A 233 3.11 -9.40 -0.81
CA ASN A 233 2.42 -8.39 -0.02
C ASN A 233 2.38 -8.87 1.45
N PHE A 234 2.74 -8.03 2.42
CA PHE A 234 2.64 -8.38 3.84
C PHE A 234 1.57 -7.54 4.56
N HIS A 235 0.60 -8.23 5.16
CA HIS A 235 -0.43 -7.65 6.03
C HIS A 235 -0.23 -8.11 7.48
N GLY A 236 -0.90 -7.45 8.44
CA GLY A 236 -0.71 -7.73 9.86
C GLY A 236 0.77 -7.68 10.23
N ALA A 237 1.47 -6.69 9.67
CA ALA A 237 2.92 -6.70 9.51
C ALA A 237 3.59 -5.43 10.06
N THR A 238 4.91 -5.56 10.24
CA THR A 238 5.78 -4.45 10.62
C THR A 238 6.10 -3.51 9.45
N LEU A 239 6.67 -2.33 9.73
CA LEU A 239 7.14 -1.39 8.70
C LEU A 239 8.31 -1.97 7.87
N PRO A 240 8.33 -1.86 6.52
CA PRO A 240 9.34 -2.55 5.72
C PRO A 240 10.72 -1.89 5.70
N ARG A 241 10.88 -0.60 6.00
CA ARG A 241 12.19 0.03 6.29
C ARG A 241 13.21 -0.16 5.16
N GLY A 242 12.76 0.07 3.92
CA GLY A 242 13.58 -0.05 2.72
C GLY A 242 13.71 -1.46 2.16
N TRP A 243 13.00 -2.47 2.71
CA TRP A 243 13.01 -3.83 2.16
C TRP A 243 12.62 -3.91 0.69
N SER A 244 11.73 -3.06 0.19
CA SER A 244 11.34 -3.05 -1.23
C SER A 244 12.50 -2.73 -2.17
N ARG A 245 13.53 -1.99 -1.71
CA ARG A 245 14.77 -1.79 -2.49
C ARG A 245 15.62 -3.06 -2.51
N THR A 246 15.84 -3.68 -1.36
CA THR A 246 16.70 -4.87 -1.23
C THR A 246 16.05 -6.11 -1.82
N TYR A 247 14.73 -6.24 -1.70
CA TYR A 247 13.93 -7.37 -2.16
C TYR A 247 12.88 -6.85 -3.15
N PRO A 248 13.21 -6.74 -4.45
CA PRO A 248 12.31 -6.15 -5.45
C PRO A 248 10.99 -6.90 -5.60
N ASN A 249 10.88 -8.13 -5.10
CA ASN A 249 9.65 -8.89 -5.13
C ASN A 249 8.68 -8.50 -4.00
N LEU A 250 9.10 -7.74 -2.99
CA LEU A 250 8.19 -7.10 -2.03
C LEU A 250 7.50 -5.92 -2.70
N MET A 251 6.25 -6.13 -3.08
CA MET A 251 5.46 -5.12 -3.78
C MET A 251 4.90 -4.08 -2.81
N THR A 252 4.44 -4.53 -1.65
CA THR A 252 3.83 -3.64 -0.67
C THR A 252 3.69 -4.29 0.69
N VAL A 253 3.39 -3.47 1.70
CA VAL A 253 3.12 -3.88 3.07
C VAL A 253 1.96 -3.03 3.58
N GLU A 254 1.09 -3.59 4.41
CA GLU A 254 0.04 -2.85 5.11
C GLU A 254 0.66 -1.91 6.15
N ALA A 255 0.97 -2.40 7.37
CA ALA A 255 1.53 -1.64 8.48
C ALA A 255 0.84 -0.26 8.68
N VAL A 256 -0.47 -0.22 8.48
CA VAL A 256 -1.33 0.96 8.51
C VAL A 256 -2.72 0.52 8.96
N ARG A 257 -3.52 1.43 9.52
CA ARG A 257 -4.96 1.19 9.58
C ARG A 257 -5.52 1.43 8.18
N GLY A 258 -5.63 0.37 7.40
CA GLY A 258 -6.09 0.43 6.01
C GLY A 258 -7.58 0.73 5.90
N LEU A 259 -8.08 0.81 4.66
CA LEU A 259 -9.50 1.00 4.38
C LEU A 259 -10.37 -0.09 5.03
N GLU A 260 -9.86 -1.30 5.26
CA GLU A 260 -10.62 -2.36 5.94
C GLU A 260 -11.22 -1.92 7.28
N PHE A 261 -10.53 -1.07 8.05
CA PHE A 261 -11.02 -0.55 9.33
C PHE A 261 -12.30 0.27 9.16
N THR A 262 -12.47 0.96 8.04
CA THR A 262 -13.68 1.74 7.75
C THR A 262 -14.90 0.84 7.63
N THR A 263 -14.70 -0.38 7.16
CA THR A 263 -15.77 -1.39 7.01
C THR A 263 -16.12 -2.07 8.34
N PHE A 264 -15.23 -2.00 9.34
CA PHE A 264 -15.44 -2.61 10.65
C PHE A 264 -16.28 -1.73 11.59
N GLY A 265 -16.16 -0.40 11.48
CA GLY A 265 -16.92 0.51 12.32
C GLY A 265 -16.87 1.98 11.91
N GLN A 266 -17.95 2.69 12.22
CA GLN A 266 -18.09 4.11 11.87
C GLN A 266 -17.01 5.00 12.51
N ALA A 267 -16.53 4.66 13.71
CA ALA A 267 -15.51 5.45 14.39
C ALA A 267 -14.18 5.48 13.61
N ASP A 268 -13.83 4.38 12.93
CA ASP A 268 -12.65 4.35 12.07
C ASP A 268 -12.91 5.12 10.76
N GLU A 269 -14.10 4.99 10.17
CA GLU A 269 -14.51 5.80 9.00
C GLU A 269 -14.46 7.31 9.28
N ASP A 270 -14.95 7.76 10.45
CA ASP A 270 -14.97 9.17 10.82
C ASP A 270 -13.55 9.77 10.94
N ALA A 271 -12.55 8.92 11.21
CA ALA A 271 -11.15 9.32 11.31
C ALA A 271 -10.40 9.32 9.95
N VAL A 272 -10.99 8.72 8.91
CA VAL A 272 -10.36 8.53 7.59
C VAL A 272 -9.79 9.81 6.99
N PRO A 273 -10.52 10.95 6.93
CA PRO A 273 -10.00 12.12 6.24
C PRO A 273 -8.64 12.57 6.79
N ARG A 274 -8.55 12.67 8.12
CA ARG A 274 -7.32 13.06 8.83
C ARG A 274 -6.24 11.98 8.74
N HIS A 275 -6.64 10.72 8.83
CA HIS A 275 -5.70 9.60 8.72
C HIS A 275 -5.02 9.59 7.34
N VAL A 276 -5.81 9.57 6.26
CA VAL A 276 -5.34 9.59 4.87
C VAL A 276 -4.46 10.81 4.58
N ALA A 277 -4.83 12.00 5.07
CA ALA A 277 -4.02 13.21 4.90
C ALA A 277 -2.70 13.20 5.71
N MET A 278 -2.49 12.24 6.61
CA MET A 278 -1.23 12.07 7.35
C MET A 278 -0.29 11.05 6.68
N LEU A 279 -0.83 10.06 5.97
CA LEU A 279 -0.09 8.90 5.47
C LEU A 279 1.07 9.25 4.52
N PRO A 280 0.93 10.17 3.54
CA PRO A 280 2.05 10.54 2.66
C PRO A 280 3.25 11.13 3.39
N PHE A 281 3.00 11.78 4.53
CA PHE A 281 4.03 12.44 5.34
C PHE A 281 4.69 11.50 6.36
N THR A 282 4.13 10.30 6.55
CA THR A 282 4.54 9.37 7.60
C THR A 282 4.71 7.96 7.05
N ARG A 283 3.67 7.13 7.13
CA ARG A 283 3.74 5.71 6.81
C ARG A 283 4.18 5.44 5.37
N ASN A 284 3.74 6.25 4.41
CA ASN A 284 4.05 6.06 2.99
C ASN A 284 5.16 6.98 2.47
N LEU A 285 5.87 7.67 3.38
CA LEU A 285 6.93 8.63 3.02
C LEU A 285 8.10 7.95 2.30
N PHE A 286 8.56 6.80 2.80
CA PHE A 286 9.72 6.09 2.23
C PHE A 286 9.38 4.69 1.70
N ASP A 287 8.27 4.12 2.14
CA ASP A 287 7.97 2.70 1.98
C ASP A 287 6.59 2.52 1.34
N PRO A 288 6.41 1.48 0.48
CA PRO A 288 5.12 1.19 -0.11
C PRO A 288 4.08 0.85 0.97
N MET A 289 2.83 1.19 0.70
CA MET A 289 1.72 1.07 1.64
C MET A 289 0.48 0.52 0.95
N ASP A 290 0.04 -0.65 1.39
CA ASP A 290 -1.20 -1.27 0.93
C ASP A 290 -2.39 -0.79 1.75
N PHE A 291 -2.75 0.49 1.59
CA PHE A 291 -3.91 1.07 2.28
C PHE A 291 -5.25 0.52 1.76
N THR A 292 -5.24 -0.04 0.55
CA THR A 292 -6.40 -0.51 -0.20
C THR A 292 -7.47 0.57 -0.49
N PRO A 293 -7.06 1.76 -0.98
CA PRO A 293 -8.00 2.75 -1.51
C PRO A 293 -8.74 2.09 -2.67
N MET A 294 -9.93 2.42 -3.08
CA MET A 294 -10.84 3.47 -2.70
C MET A 294 -12.25 2.92 -2.94
N VAL A 295 -13.26 3.59 -2.41
CA VAL A 295 -14.67 3.22 -2.63
C VAL A 295 -15.43 4.45 -3.09
N PHE A 296 -15.98 4.42 -4.30
CA PHE A 296 -16.73 5.53 -4.89
C PHE A 296 -18.22 5.50 -4.58
N GLY A 297 -18.76 4.32 -4.28
CA GLY A 297 -20.12 4.15 -3.76
C GLY A 297 -20.22 4.40 -2.25
N ASP A 298 -21.21 3.80 -1.62
CA ASP A 298 -21.33 3.74 -0.17
C ASP A 298 -20.79 2.42 0.36
N ILE A 299 -20.26 2.46 1.58
CA ILE A 299 -19.76 1.28 2.28
C ILE A 299 -20.95 0.67 3.06
N PRO A 300 -21.22 -0.64 2.96
CA PRO A 300 -22.34 -1.26 3.66
C PRO A 300 -22.33 -0.95 5.17
N LYS A 301 -23.44 -0.41 5.70
CA LYS A 301 -23.64 -0.05 7.11
C LYS A 301 -22.73 1.08 7.64
N ILE A 302 -21.98 1.75 6.77
CA ILE A 302 -21.03 2.80 7.13
C ILE A 302 -21.36 4.06 6.33
N LYS A 303 -21.47 5.19 7.03
CA LYS A 303 -21.64 6.49 6.38
C LYS A 303 -20.27 7.02 6.00
N ARG A 304 -19.89 6.83 4.73
CA ARG A 304 -18.63 7.36 4.21
C ARG A 304 -18.59 8.88 4.23
N THR A 305 -17.51 9.42 4.79
CA THR A 305 -17.33 10.83 5.12
C THR A 305 -16.58 11.63 4.06
N THR A 306 -15.83 10.96 3.20
CA THR A 306 -15.05 11.53 2.11
C THR A 306 -15.89 11.68 0.84
N ARG A 307 -15.50 12.63 -0.02
CA ARG A 307 -16.06 12.78 -1.35
C ARG A 307 -15.29 11.97 -2.39
N ASN A 308 -15.88 11.81 -3.57
CA ASN A 308 -15.31 10.97 -4.62
C ASN A 308 -13.99 11.50 -5.22
N GLY A 309 -13.77 12.81 -5.23
CA GLY A 309 -12.46 13.39 -5.58
C GLY A 309 -11.38 13.07 -4.54
N PHE A 310 -11.73 12.97 -3.25
CA PHE A 310 -10.82 12.57 -2.18
C PHE A 310 -10.37 11.12 -2.35
N GLU A 311 -11.33 10.23 -2.62
CA GLU A 311 -11.07 8.82 -2.92
C GLU A 311 -10.19 8.65 -4.17
N LEU A 312 -10.52 9.35 -5.25
CA LEU A 312 -9.75 9.30 -6.49
C LEU A 312 -8.31 9.77 -6.29
N ALA A 313 -8.08 10.81 -5.49
CA ALA A 313 -6.75 11.34 -5.22
C ALA A 313 -5.81 10.29 -4.60
N GLN A 314 -6.34 9.38 -3.78
CA GLN A 314 -5.54 8.33 -3.13
C GLN A 314 -4.86 7.40 -4.16
N SER A 315 -5.46 7.20 -5.34
CA SER A 315 -4.90 6.37 -6.43
C SER A 315 -3.56 6.88 -6.98
N VAL A 316 -3.22 8.15 -6.74
CA VAL A 316 -1.95 8.78 -7.14
C VAL A 316 -1.11 9.17 -5.92
N LEU A 317 -1.75 9.59 -4.82
CA LEU A 317 -1.04 10.01 -3.61
C LEU A 317 -0.32 8.85 -2.94
N PHE A 318 -0.96 7.67 -2.89
CA PHE A 318 -0.37 6.49 -2.26
C PHE A 318 0.54 5.73 -3.21
N LEU A 319 1.74 5.41 -2.71
CA LEU A 319 2.69 4.53 -3.38
C LEU A 319 2.49 3.10 -2.89
N SER A 320 2.12 2.20 -3.80
CA SER A 320 2.12 0.75 -3.59
C SER A 320 2.66 0.07 -4.85
N GLY A 321 3.44 -1.01 -4.73
CA GLY A 321 3.91 -1.77 -5.89
C GLY A 321 2.80 -2.61 -6.53
N ILE A 322 1.93 -3.22 -5.71
CA ILE A 322 0.62 -3.72 -6.14
C ILE A 322 -0.43 -2.88 -5.41
N GLN A 323 -1.15 -2.05 -6.15
CA GLN A 323 -2.24 -1.25 -5.58
C GLN A 323 -3.52 -2.08 -5.61
N HIS A 324 -3.96 -2.56 -4.45
CA HIS A 324 -5.29 -3.15 -4.34
C HIS A 324 -6.33 -2.03 -4.31
N TYR A 325 -7.39 -2.22 -5.12
CA TYR A 325 -8.57 -1.39 -5.09
C TYR A 325 -9.75 -2.11 -4.46
N ALA A 326 -10.34 -1.48 -3.43
CA ALA A 326 -11.46 -2.05 -2.66
C ALA A 326 -12.82 -2.01 -3.39
N GLU A 327 -12.96 -1.16 -4.42
CA GLU A 327 -14.21 -1.00 -5.16
C GLU A 327 -14.66 -2.30 -5.85
N THR A 328 -15.96 -2.58 -5.82
CA THR A 328 -16.55 -3.78 -6.43
C THR A 328 -16.84 -3.58 -7.92
N PRO A 329 -17.07 -4.66 -8.69
CA PRO A 329 -17.52 -4.57 -10.07
C PRO A 329 -18.81 -3.74 -10.23
N GLU A 330 -19.78 -3.87 -9.32
CA GLU A 330 -21.03 -3.10 -9.34
C GLU A 330 -20.80 -1.63 -9.03
N GLY A 331 -20.00 -1.32 -8.00
CA GLY A 331 -19.66 0.05 -7.66
C GLY A 331 -18.96 0.74 -8.82
N MET A 332 -17.93 0.10 -9.38
CA MET A 332 -17.21 0.62 -10.55
C MET A 332 -18.10 0.70 -11.80
N ALA A 333 -19.13 -0.13 -11.94
CA ALA A 333 -20.07 -0.02 -13.07
C ALA A 333 -20.78 1.34 -13.11
N THR A 334 -21.07 1.93 -11.95
CA THR A 334 -21.74 3.24 -11.80
C THR A 334 -20.84 4.45 -12.06
N VAL A 335 -19.51 4.25 -12.03
CA VAL A 335 -18.53 5.32 -12.14
C VAL A 335 -18.52 5.90 -13.57
N PRO A 336 -18.35 7.22 -13.77
CA PRO A 336 -18.28 7.81 -15.11
C PRO A 336 -17.10 7.27 -15.94
N ALA A 337 -17.29 7.15 -17.25
CA ALA A 337 -16.30 6.56 -18.16
C ALA A 337 -14.92 7.24 -18.11
N TYR A 338 -14.87 8.58 -17.98
CA TYR A 338 -13.63 9.34 -17.90
C TYR A 338 -12.80 9.04 -16.63
N VAL A 339 -13.47 8.70 -15.51
CA VAL A 339 -12.79 8.26 -14.28
C VAL A 339 -12.22 6.85 -14.47
N LYS A 340 -13.00 5.93 -15.07
CA LYS A 340 -12.52 4.57 -15.38
C LYS A 340 -11.33 4.61 -16.34
N GLU A 341 -11.35 5.47 -17.36
CA GLU A 341 -10.22 5.67 -18.28
C GLU A 341 -8.96 6.10 -17.53
N LEU A 342 -9.08 7.09 -16.64
CA LEU A 342 -7.95 7.52 -15.82
C LEU A 342 -7.36 6.35 -15.00
N LEU A 343 -8.20 5.55 -14.35
CA LEU A 343 -7.77 4.40 -13.53
C LEU A 343 -7.16 3.26 -14.36
N ARG A 344 -7.67 3.02 -15.57
CA ARG A 344 -7.10 2.04 -16.53
C ARG A 344 -5.70 2.45 -16.97
N GLU A 345 -5.48 3.76 -17.13
CA GLU A 345 -4.24 4.34 -17.60
C GLU A 345 -3.21 4.66 -16.51
N LEU A 346 -3.58 4.58 -15.23
CA LEU A 346 -2.64 4.85 -14.13
C LEU A 346 -1.36 4.01 -14.31
N PRO A 347 -0.17 4.62 -14.17
CA PRO A 347 1.08 3.92 -14.39
C PRO A 347 1.36 2.95 -13.24
N ARG A 348 2.15 1.92 -13.55
CA ARG A 348 2.44 0.83 -12.60
C ARG A 348 3.67 1.14 -11.74
N HIS A 349 4.37 2.22 -12.07
CA HIS A 349 5.51 2.76 -11.34
C HIS A 349 5.59 4.27 -11.59
N TRP A 350 6.40 4.95 -10.79
CA TRP A 350 6.64 6.38 -10.90
C TRP A 350 8.15 6.63 -11.03
N ASP A 351 8.52 7.53 -11.94
CA ASP A 351 9.90 7.92 -12.18
C ASP A 351 10.34 9.09 -11.29
N GLU A 352 9.39 9.92 -10.90
CA GLU A 352 9.64 11.19 -10.22
C GLU A 352 8.45 11.56 -9.35
N VAL A 353 8.74 12.20 -8.21
CA VAL A 353 7.75 12.79 -7.31
C VAL A 353 8.13 14.25 -7.06
N ARG A 354 7.14 15.13 -7.02
CA ARG A 354 7.28 16.52 -6.62
C ARG A 354 6.22 16.85 -5.59
N PHE A 355 6.66 17.30 -4.43
CA PHE A 355 5.75 17.84 -3.42
C PHE A 355 5.42 19.29 -3.79
N LEU A 356 4.13 19.59 -3.96
CA LEU A 356 3.67 20.92 -4.35
C LEU A 356 3.23 21.73 -3.14
N ASP A 357 2.37 21.16 -2.30
CA ASP A 357 1.88 21.80 -1.08
C ASP A 357 1.27 20.77 -0.12
N GLY A 358 1.11 21.15 1.15
CA GLY A 358 0.45 20.32 2.13
C GLY A 358 0.74 20.70 3.57
N GLU A 359 -0.14 20.24 4.45
CA GLU A 359 0.01 20.28 5.90
C GLU A 359 -0.37 18.90 6.45
N PRO A 360 0.53 18.20 7.17
CA PRO A 360 0.29 16.84 7.64
C PRO A 360 -1.02 16.71 8.42
N GLY A 361 -1.89 15.79 7.98
CA GLY A 361 -3.21 15.56 8.57
C GLY A 361 -4.30 16.55 8.14
N LYS A 362 -3.99 17.53 7.28
CA LYS A 362 -4.99 18.49 6.76
C LYS A 362 -5.18 18.42 5.27
N PHE A 363 -4.12 18.51 4.48
CA PHE A 363 -4.22 18.44 3.03
C PHE A 363 -2.86 18.11 2.43
N VAL A 364 -2.86 17.64 1.20
CA VAL A 364 -1.64 17.29 0.46
C VAL A 364 -1.88 17.46 -1.02
N VAL A 365 -0.87 17.95 -1.74
CA VAL A 365 -0.82 17.98 -3.20
C VAL A 365 0.55 17.50 -3.67
N ILE A 366 0.56 16.42 -4.45
CA ILE A 366 1.77 15.80 -4.99
C ILE A 366 1.60 15.64 -6.50
N ALA A 367 2.68 15.89 -7.24
CA ALA A 367 2.80 15.51 -8.65
C ALA A 367 3.71 14.29 -8.79
N ARG A 368 3.32 13.32 -9.63
CA ARG A 368 4.14 12.17 -9.98
C ARG A 368 4.27 12.02 -11.48
N ARG A 369 5.45 11.62 -11.95
CA ARG A 369 5.74 11.36 -13.37
C ARG A 369 5.84 9.87 -13.63
N ALA A 370 5.32 9.43 -14.77
CA ALA A 370 5.66 8.14 -15.37
C ALA A 370 5.86 8.33 -16.87
N GLY A 371 7.07 8.06 -17.36
CA GLY A 371 7.47 8.40 -18.72
C GLY A 371 7.29 9.89 -18.99
N LYS A 372 6.40 10.23 -19.93
CA LYS A 372 6.08 11.61 -20.32
C LYS A 372 4.85 12.20 -19.61
N GLN A 373 4.07 11.34 -18.94
CA GLN A 373 2.82 11.72 -18.31
C GLN A 373 3.06 12.18 -16.88
N TRP A 374 2.33 13.22 -16.48
CA TRP A 374 2.30 13.73 -15.13
C TRP A 374 0.91 13.64 -14.54
N PHE A 375 0.85 13.23 -13.28
CA PHE A 375 -0.37 13.15 -12.50
C PHE A 375 -0.20 14.05 -11.28
N VAL A 376 -1.05 15.06 -11.15
CA VAL A 376 -1.11 15.95 -9.99
C VAL A 376 -2.36 15.58 -9.21
N ALA A 377 -2.21 15.15 -7.97
CA ALA A 377 -3.33 14.78 -7.13
C ALA A 377 -3.28 15.54 -5.82
N GLY A 378 -4.44 15.85 -5.27
CA GLY A 378 -4.53 16.45 -3.96
C GLY A 378 -5.87 16.22 -3.29
N LEU A 379 -5.84 16.29 -1.96
CA LEU A 379 -7.02 16.11 -1.12
C LEU A 379 -7.03 17.10 0.04
N ASN A 380 -8.22 17.40 0.53
CA ASN A 380 -8.48 18.23 1.70
C ASN A 380 -9.24 17.38 2.72
N ALA A 381 -8.69 17.26 3.93
CA ALA A 381 -9.30 16.53 5.05
C ALA A 381 -10.07 17.43 6.02
N ASP A 382 -10.07 18.75 5.81
CA ASP A 382 -10.83 19.68 6.64
C ASP A 382 -12.33 19.63 6.29
N ASP A 383 -13.15 20.10 7.23
CA ASP A 383 -14.60 20.27 7.09
C ASP A 383 -14.99 21.56 6.36
N THR A 384 -14.00 22.35 5.94
CA THR A 384 -14.17 23.60 5.21
C THR A 384 -13.47 23.52 3.85
N PRO A 385 -13.97 24.25 2.83
CA PRO A 385 -13.27 24.35 1.56
C PRO A 385 -11.84 24.88 1.74
N ARG A 386 -10.95 24.49 0.84
CA ARG A 386 -9.54 24.86 0.87
C ARG A 386 -9.06 25.32 -0.51
N ASP A 387 -8.56 26.54 -0.58
CA ASP A 387 -7.90 27.05 -1.78
C ASP A 387 -6.46 26.53 -1.85
N VAL A 388 -6.06 26.06 -3.02
CA VAL A 388 -4.69 25.64 -3.34
C VAL A 388 -4.22 26.32 -4.62
N SER A 389 -3.00 26.83 -4.58
CA SER A 389 -2.31 27.41 -5.73
C SER A 389 -1.23 26.45 -6.21
N LEU A 390 -1.29 26.06 -7.48
CA LEU A 390 -0.40 25.08 -8.08
C LEU A 390 0.61 25.79 -8.98
N ASP A 391 1.88 25.74 -8.60
CA ASP A 391 2.99 26.10 -9.50
C ASP A 391 3.37 24.89 -10.36
N LEU A 392 2.99 24.97 -11.63
CA LEU A 392 3.15 23.95 -12.64
C LEU A 392 4.05 24.43 -13.78
N ALA A 393 4.91 25.43 -13.55
CA ALA A 393 5.70 26.06 -14.61
C ALA A 393 6.59 25.06 -15.37
N TRP A 394 7.05 24.04 -14.66
CA TRP A 394 7.85 22.94 -15.18
C TRP A 394 7.11 22.01 -16.17
N LEU A 395 5.78 22.11 -16.28
CA LEU A 395 4.99 21.44 -17.33
C LEU A 395 4.91 22.23 -18.64
N GLY A 396 5.34 23.50 -18.64
CA GLY A 396 5.15 24.41 -19.77
C GLY A 396 3.67 24.75 -20.01
N GLN A 397 3.30 25.04 -21.27
CA GLN A 397 1.92 25.37 -21.68
C GLN A 397 1.12 24.11 -22.02
N ARG A 398 1.10 23.15 -21.11
CA ARG A 398 0.47 21.84 -21.34
C ARG A 398 -0.95 21.80 -20.77
N PRO A 399 -1.96 21.38 -21.55
CA PRO A 399 -3.30 21.13 -21.03
C PRO A 399 -3.32 19.83 -20.24
N GLY A 400 -4.07 19.82 -19.14
CA GLY A 400 -4.36 18.66 -18.31
C GLY A 400 -5.85 18.39 -18.23
N GLN A 401 -6.21 17.12 -18.08
CA GLN A 401 -7.56 16.67 -17.74
C GLN A 401 -7.66 16.63 -16.22
N LEU A 402 -8.55 17.42 -15.63
CA LEU A 402 -8.80 17.48 -14.19
C LEU A 402 -10.13 16.80 -13.87
N ILE A 403 -10.07 15.81 -12.98
CA ILE A 403 -11.22 15.16 -12.36
C ILE A 403 -11.25 15.56 -10.89
N THR A 404 -12.39 16.09 -10.44
CA THR A 404 -12.58 16.59 -9.07
C THR A 404 -14.02 16.33 -8.61
N ASP A 405 -14.32 16.63 -7.35
CA ASP A 405 -15.69 16.53 -6.80
C ASP A 405 -16.73 17.27 -7.65
N GLY A 406 -17.86 16.62 -7.89
CA GLY A 406 -19.07 17.22 -8.46
C GLY A 406 -19.95 17.91 -7.40
N THR A 407 -21.23 18.10 -7.73
CA THR A 407 -22.20 18.74 -6.83
C THR A 407 -22.48 17.91 -5.58
N GLY A 408 -22.75 16.61 -5.76
CA GLY A 408 -22.96 15.66 -4.68
C GLY A 408 -21.65 15.07 -4.13
N GLU A 409 -21.74 14.41 -2.97
CA GLU A 409 -20.59 13.77 -2.31
C GLU A 409 -20.01 12.59 -3.11
N ARG A 410 -20.82 11.98 -3.98
CA ARG A 410 -20.47 10.85 -4.85
C ARG A 410 -20.30 11.24 -6.32
N ASP A 411 -20.47 12.53 -6.63
CA ASP A 411 -20.38 12.99 -8.01
C ASP A 411 -18.95 13.32 -8.38
N PHE A 412 -18.64 13.17 -9.66
CA PHE A 412 -17.43 13.68 -10.29
C PHE A 412 -17.77 14.78 -11.28
N THR A 413 -16.82 15.69 -11.47
CA THR A 413 -16.81 16.59 -12.62
C THR A 413 -15.45 16.54 -13.31
N GLU A 414 -15.46 16.67 -14.63
CA GLU A 414 -14.27 16.76 -15.46
C GLU A 414 -14.17 18.16 -16.06
N ARG A 415 -12.96 18.73 -16.04
CA ARG A 415 -12.65 20.01 -16.70
C ARG A 415 -11.19 20.03 -17.15
N GLN A 416 -10.83 21.04 -17.94
CA GLN A 416 -9.43 21.28 -18.27
C GLN A 416 -8.71 22.02 -17.14
N LEU A 417 -7.44 21.71 -16.94
CA LEU A 417 -6.51 22.42 -16.07
C LEU A 417 -5.26 22.77 -16.87
N ALA A 418 -4.95 24.05 -17.04
CA ALA A 418 -3.77 24.48 -17.79
C ALA A 418 -2.58 24.74 -16.85
N ALA A 419 -1.39 24.29 -17.24
CA ALA A 419 -0.12 24.81 -16.75
C ALA A 419 0.20 26.15 -17.48
N PRO A 420 1.05 27.05 -16.96
CA PRO A 420 2.06 26.87 -15.92
C PRO A 420 1.57 27.10 -14.48
N ALA A 421 0.35 27.55 -14.27
CA ALA A 421 -0.18 27.77 -12.94
C ALA A 421 -1.69 27.54 -12.91
N ALA A 422 -2.19 27.07 -11.77
CA ALA A 422 -3.62 26.90 -11.57
C ALA A 422 -4.03 27.21 -10.13
N ALA A 423 -5.27 27.63 -9.94
CA ALA A 423 -5.90 27.77 -8.63
C ALA A 423 -7.12 26.85 -8.56
N LEU A 424 -7.26 26.12 -7.45
CA LEU A 424 -8.37 25.21 -7.21
C LEU A 424 -8.91 25.43 -5.80
N THR A 425 -10.23 25.35 -5.65
CA THR A 425 -10.88 25.21 -4.34
C THR A 425 -11.28 23.76 -4.16
N LEU A 426 -10.67 23.08 -3.20
CA LEU A 426 -11.03 21.72 -2.80
C LEU A 426 -12.21 21.77 -1.85
N ALA A 427 -13.23 20.94 -2.09
CA ALA A 427 -14.37 20.82 -1.20
C ALA A 427 -13.95 20.30 0.20
N PRO A 428 -14.77 20.49 1.24
CA PRO A 428 -14.62 19.76 2.49
C PRO A 428 -14.52 18.27 2.23
N ARG A 429 -13.51 17.61 2.81
CA ARG A 429 -13.27 16.16 2.64
C ARG A 429 -13.23 15.74 1.16
N GLY A 430 -12.77 16.64 0.30
CA GLY A 430 -12.74 16.53 -1.16
C GLY A 430 -11.34 16.40 -1.74
N GLY A 431 -11.25 16.30 -3.07
CA GLY A 431 -9.97 16.13 -3.74
C GLY A 431 -10.05 16.11 -5.26
N PHE A 432 -8.92 15.86 -5.90
CA PHE A 432 -8.79 15.85 -7.35
C PHE A 432 -7.62 15.00 -7.84
N VAL A 433 -7.70 14.63 -9.12
CA VAL A 433 -6.57 14.15 -9.93
C VAL A 433 -6.56 14.90 -11.26
N ALA A 434 -5.41 15.44 -11.64
CA ALA A 434 -5.16 16.05 -12.93
C ALA A 434 -4.08 15.26 -13.70
N ARG A 435 -4.40 14.85 -14.94
CA ARG A 435 -3.52 14.10 -15.84
C ARG A 435 -3.03 15.01 -16.97
N PHE A 436 -1.72 15.13 -17.14
CA PHE A 436 -1.06 15.87 -18.20
C PHE A 436 -0.27 14.90 -19.08
N ARG A 437 -0.55 14.87 -20.40
CA ARG A 437 0.07 13.94 -21.35
C ARG A 437 1.30 14.53 -22.03
#